data_AF-A0A523UPR5-F1
#
_entry.id   AF-A0A523UPR5-F1
#
_cell.length_a   1.000
_cell.length_b   1.000
_cell.length_c   1.000
_cell.angle_alpha   90.00
_cell.angle_beta   90.00
_cell.angle_gamma   90.00
#
_symmetry.space_group_name_H-M   'P 1'
#
loop_
_entity.id
_entity.type
_entity.pdbx_description
1 polymer ?
#
loop_
_entity_poly.entity_id
_entity_poly.type
_entity_poly.pdbx_seq_one_letter_code
_entity_poly.pdbx_strand_id
1 'polypeptide(L)'
;MIRITRIPIPDWAYEAARQICSARQRRYRHQFITAKLKEIAGDDEILKKDIEGVYGYLGDICACSWLHIDPKEELRAMVLDTNLLTHRDEYDVLYRGWRLDIKTEIYPDEKFERAIRKKLDVKETYGCRLININHFLENSATVDGYIFSTLDNNHPGVAKNWIPIGWIYKDDVTKICPEPMGWSPSGARLWTKAYAIPNSELHELDELENISKKPNASENSRLCTEQRIKSVDAAKYEALVEQLGID
;
A
#
# COMPACT_ATOMS: atom_id res chain seq x y z
N MET A 1 22.55 13.81 -7.05
CA MET A 1 21.27 13.72 -7.79
C MET A 1 20.53 12.54 -7.21
N ILE A 2 19.34 12.72 -6.63
CA ILE A 2 18.56 11.59 -6.09
C ILE A 2 18.15 10.69 -7.26
N ARG A 3 18.58 9.43 -7.24
CA ARG A 3 18.18 8.43 -8.22
C ARG A 3 16.71 8.08 -7.95
N ILE A 4 15.86 8.22 -8.96
CA ILE A 4 14.46 7.77 -8.85
C ILE A 4 14.44 6.28 -9.10
N THR A 5 13.98 5.51 -8.11
CA THR A 5 13.70 4.08 -8.27
C THR A 5 12.38 3.91 -8.99
N ARG A 6 12.36 3.09 -10.04
CA ARG A 6 11.17 2.73 -10.81
C ARG A 6 11.08 1.21 -10.85
N ILE A 7 9.99 0.69 -10.33
CA ILE A 7 9.72 -0.74 -10.25
C ILE A 7 8.71 -1.06 -11.36
N PRO A 8 9.07 -1.85 -12.37
CA PRO A 8 8.13 -2.26 -13.39
C PRO A 8 6.94 -2.98 -12.77
N ILE A 9 5.73 -2.57 -13.15
CA ILE A 9 4.51 -3.25 -12.74
C ILE A 9 4.42 -4.54 -13.54
N PRO A 10 4.32 -5.73 -12.90
CA PRO A 10 4.14 -6.98 -13.64
C PRO A 10 2.87 -6.94 -14.51
N ASP A 11 2.93 -7.49 -15.71
CA ASP A 11 1.81 -7.42 -16.68
C ASP A 11 0.50 -8.01 -16.14
N TRP A 12 0.58 -8.98 -15.22
CA TRP A 12 -0.56 -9.61 -14.58
C TRP A 12 -1.13 -8.81 -13.39
N ALA A 13 -0.36 -7.86 -12.83
CA ALA A 13 -0.66 -7.24 -11.53
C ALA A 13 -1.96 -6.42 -11.54
N TYR A 14 -2.22 -5.68 -12.62
CA TYR A 14 -3.44 -4.88 -12.74
C TYR A 14 -4.69 -5.73 -12.73
N GLU A 15 -4.70 -6.81 -13.51
CA GLU A 15 -5.87 -7.69 -13.60
C GLU A 15 -6.09 -8.45 -12.29
N ALA A 16 -5.01 -8.97 -11.67
CA ALA A 16 -5.09 -9.57 -10.34
C ALA A 16 -5.64 -8.58 -9.29
N ALA A 17 -5.12 -7.35 -9.25
CA ALA A 17 -5.59 -6.32 -8.32
C ALA A 17 -7.09 -6.02 -8.51
N ARG A 18 -7.57 -5.90 -9.76
CA ARG A 18 -9.00 -5.72 -10.06
C ARG A 18 -9.83 -6.88 -9.56
N GLN A 19 -9.45 -8.11 -9.90
CA GLN A 19 -10.22 -9.30 -9.54
C GLN A 19 -10.32 -9.49 -8.03
N ILE A 20 -9.21 -9.27 -7.30
CA ILE A 20 -9.19 -9.34 -5.84
C ILE A 20 -10.12 -8.26 -5.25
N CYS A 21 -10.09 -7.03 -5.77
CA CYS A 21 -10.98 -5.96 -5.32
C CYS A 21 -12.46 -6.28 -5.56
N SER A 22 -12.80 -6.69 -6.79
CA SER A 22 -14.18 -7.04 -7.15
C SER A 22 -14.70 -8.20 -6.29
N ALA A 23 -13.87 -9.21 -6.03
CA ALA A 23 -14.22 -10.31 -5.12
C ALA A 23 -14.44 -9.84 -3.66
N ARG A 24 -13.72 -8.79 -3.24
CA ARG A 24 -13.80 -8.20 -1.89
C ARG A 24 -14.96 -7.23 -1.66
N GLN A 25 -15.53 -6.60 -2.68
CA GLN A 25 -16.52 -5.51 -2.54
C GLN A 25 -17.68 -5.79 -1.57
N ARG A 26 -18.04 -7.04 -1.31
CA ARG A 26 -19.10 -7.39 -0.35
C ARG A 26 -18.70 -7.24 1.14
N ARG A 27 -17.44 -6.93 1.45
CA ARG A 27 -16.90 -6.98 2.82
C ARG A 27 -16.14 -5.72 3.30
N TYR A 28 -15.81 -4.76 2.43
CA TYR A 28 -15.13 -3.52 2.84
C TYR A 28 -16.11 -2.52 3.46
N ARG A 29 -15.78 -1.98 4.64
CA ARG A 29 -16.60 -0.97 5.34
C ARG A 29 -16.14 0.47 5.12
N HIS A 30 -14.94 0.67 4.56
CA HIS A 30 -14.26 1.98 4.51
C HIS A 30 -13.68 2.31 3.12
N GLN A 31 -14.42 2.07 2.04
CA GLN A 31 -14.02 2.58 0.71
C GLN A 31 -14.27 4.08 0.60
N PHE A 32 -13.24 4.82 0.22
CA PHE A 32 -13.24 6.26 -0.05
C PHE A 32 -13.06 6.54 -1.54
N ILE A 33 -14.11 6.34 -2.33
CA ILE A 33 -14.10 6.71 -3.74
C ILE A 33 -14.30 8.23 -3.88
N THR A 34 -13.19 8.96 -4.00
CA THR A 34 -13.20 10.42 -4.21
C THR A 34 -13.59 10.81 -5.64
N ALA A 35 -14.00 12.07 -5.86
CA ALA A 35 -14.29 12.58 -7.20
C ALA A 35 -13.07 12.45 -8.15
N LYS A 36 -11.86 12.68 -7.63
CA LYS A 36 -10.59 12.51 -8.36
C LYS A 36 -10.40 11.07 -8.85
N LEU A 37 -10.69 10.09 -8.00
CA LEU A 37 -10.60 8.68 -8.37
C LEU A 37 -11.64 8.29 -9.45
N LYS A 38 -12.86 8.85 -9.37
CA LYS A 38 -13.89 8.63 -10.39
C LYS A 38 -13.51 9.23 -11.74
N GLU A 39 -12.90 10.40 -11.73
CA GLU A 39 -12.39 11.05 -12.95
C GLU A 39 -11.31 10.20 -13.63
N ILE A 40 -10.35 9.70 -12.84
CA ILE A 40 -9.30 8.80 -13.33
C ILE A 40 -9.88 7.54 -13.98
N ALA A 41 -10.92 6.95 -13.38
CA ALA A 41 -11.55 5.75 -13.91
C ALA A 41 -12.33 5.98 -15.22
N GLY A 42 -12.58 7.23 -15.62
CA GLY A 42 -13.25 7.58 -16.88
C GLY A 42 -14.64 6.94 -16.99
N ASP A 43 -14.86 6.10 -17.99
CA ASP A 43 -16.12 5.37 -18.22
C ASP A 43 -16.09 3.91 -17.72
N ASP A 44 -15.00 3.44 -17.10
CA ASP A 44 -14.91 2.08 -16.55
C ASP A 44 -15.68 2.00 -15.21
N GLU A 45 -16.95 1.61 -15.30
CA GLU A 45 -17.85 1.48 -14.14
C GLU A 45 -17.42 0.42 -13.12
N ILE A 46 -16.63 -0.58 -13.53
CA ILE A 46 -16.08 -1.57 -12.60
C ILE A 46 -14.93 -0.92 -11.85
N LEU A 47 -13.99 -0.30 -12.57
CA LEU A 47 -12.85 0.38 -11.96
C LEU A 47 -13.31 1.49 -11.02
N LYS A 48 -14.34 2.27 -11.35
CA LYS A 48 -14.89 3.31 -10.45
C LYS A 48 -15.19 2.81 -9.04
N LYS A 49 -15.62 1.56 -8.90
CA LYS A 49 -15.98 0.95 -7.61
C LYS A 49 -14.78 0.35 -6.89
N ASP A 50 -13.76 -0.06 -7.64
CA ASP A 50 -12.61 -0.81 -7.12
C ASP A 50 -11.32 0.00 -7.07
N ILE A 51 -11.27 1.19 -7.67
CA ILE A 51 -10.03 1.90 -7.99
C ILE A 51 -9.11 2.13 -6.78
N GLU A 52 -9.66 2.48 -5.61
CA GLU A 52 -8.85 2.65 -4.40
C GLU A 52 -8.15 1.34 -4.00
N GLY A 53 -8.88 0.23 -4.00
CA GLY A 53 -8.31 -1.09 -3.72
C GLY A 53 -7.31 -1.53 -4.78
N VAL A 54 -7.57 -1.22 -6.06
CA VAL A 54 -6.66 -1.53 -7.16
C VAL A 54 -5.32 -0.82 -6.96
N TYR A 55 -5.35 0.45 -6.55
CA TYR A 55 -4.16 1.21 -6.18
C TYR A 55 -3.41 0.60 -4.99
N GLY A 56 -4.14 0.14 -3.97
CA GLY A 56 -3.58 -0.56 -2.82
C GLY A 56 -2.81 -1.82 -3.24
N TYR A 57 -3.49 -2.75 -3.92
CA TYR A 57 -2.85 -4.01 -4.32
C TYR A 57 -1.71 -3.85 -5.33
N LEU A 58 -1.79 -2.87 -6.22
CA LEU A 58 -0.64 -2.57 -7.08
C LEU A 58 0.56 -2.13 -6.24
N GLY A 59 0.34 -1.38 -5.17
CA GLY A 59 1.34 -1.07 -4.16
C GLY A 59 1.94 -2.32 -3.53
N ASP A 60 1.10 -3.21 -3.00
CA ASP A 60 1.53 -4.44 -2.32
C ASP A 60 2.38 -5.33 -3.23
N ILE A 61 1.89 -5.58 -4.46
CA ILE A 61 2.55 -6.41 -5.47
C ILE A 61 3.92 -5.82 -5.86
N CYS A 62 3.95 -4.50 -6.11
CA CYS A 62 5.18 -3.83 -6.53
C CYS A 62 6.18 -3.73 -5.38
N ALA A 63 5.72 -3.51 -4.14
CA ALA A 63 6.57 -3.51 -2.96
C ALA A 63 7.20 -4.89 -2.71
N CYS A 64 6.43 -5.98 -2.87
CA CYS A 64 6.98 -7.34 -2.82
C CYS A 64 8.07 -7.53 -3.89
N SER A 65 7.76 -7.17 -5.14
CA SER A 65 8.69 -7.29 -6.27
C SER A 65 9.99 -6.51 -6.03
N TRP A 66 9.86 -5.28 -5.49
CA TRP A 66 10.99 -4.42 -5.14
C TRP A 66 11.86 -5.04 -4.03
N LEU A 67 11.25 -5.59 -2.99
CA LEU A 67 11.93 -6.18 -1.84
C LEU A 67 12.36 -7.63 -2.06
N HIS A 68 12.33 -8.11 -3.30
CA HIS A 68 12.69 -9.47 -3.70
C HIS A 68 11.87 -10.56 -2.98
N ILE A 69 10.60 -10.25 -2.68
CA ILE A 69 9.60 -11.17 -2.17
C ILE A 69 8.72 -11.61 -3.35
N ASP A 70 8.35 -12.88 -3.41
CA ASP A 70 7.43 -13.34 -4.45
C ASP A 70 6.02 -12.77 -4.19
N PRO A 71 5.54 -11.83 -5.02
CA PRO A 71 4.22 -11.22 -4.83
C PRO A 71 3.08 -12.24 -4.96
N LYS A 72 3.25 -13.30 -5.77
CA LYS A 72 2.24 -14.33 -5.94
C LYS A 72 2.07 -15.14 -4.65
N GLU A 73 3.17 -15.52 -4.02
CA GLU A 73 3.14 -16.23 -2.73
C GLU A 73 2.54 -15.36 -1.61
N GLU A 74 2.92 -14.09 -1.52
CA GLU A 74 2.35 -13.18 -0.51
C GLU A 74 0.85 -12.96 -0.70
N LEU A 75 0.39 -12.74 -1.94
CA LEU A 75 -1.04 -12.62 -2.23
C LEU A 75 -1.79 -13.91 -1.89
N ARG A 76 -1.26 -15.09 -2.23
CA ARG A 76 -1.85 -16.39 -1.84
C ARG A 76 -1.94 -16.51 -0.32
N ALA A 77 -0.86 -16.21 0.40
CA ALA A 77 -0.82 -16.25 1.86
C ALA A 77 -1.87 -15.29 2.46
N MET A 78 -2.00 -14.08 1.93
CA MET A 78 -3.01 -13.11 2.34
C MET A 78 -4.44 -13.65 2.14
N VAL A 79 -4.74 -14.24 0.97
CA VAL A 79 -6.07 -14.82 0.69
C VAL A 79 -6.40 -15.95 1.67
N LEU A 80 -5.41 -16.79 1.99
CA LEU A 80 -5.53 -17.92 2.92
C LEU A 80 -5.69 -17.48 4.38
N ASP A 81 -4.83 -16.57 4.85
CA ASP A 81 -4.78 -16.10 6.24
C ASP A 81 -6.08 -15.38 6.67
N THR A 82 -6.81 -14.82 5.70
CA THR A 82 -7.96 -13.93 5.96
C THR A 82 -9.32 -14.61 5.80
N ASN A 83 -9.40 -15.95 5.78
CA ASN A 83 -10.62 -16.71 5.48
C ASN A 83 -11.32 -16.18 4.20
N LEU A 84 -10.59 -16.25 3.08
CA LEU A 84 -11.08 -15.78 1.78
C LEU A 84 -11.43 -14.28 1.82
N LEU A 85 -10.42 -13.45 2.09
CA LEU A 85 -10.43 -12.00 1.84
C LEU A 85 -11.00 -11.10 2.93
N THR A 86 -11.10 -11.56 4.18
CA THR A 86 -11.41 -10.72 5.34
C THR A 86 -10.13 -10.04 5.86
N HIS A 87 -9.67 -9.01 5.13
CA HIS A 87 -8.65 -8.02 5.53
C HIS A 87 -7.36 -8.52 6.26
N ARG A 88 -6.19 -8.37 5.62
CA ARG A 88 -4.99 -8.02 6.38
C ARG A 88 -5.08 -6.51 6.62
N ASP A 89 -5.79 -6.09 7.66
CA ASP A 89 -5.52 -4.78 8.26
C ASP A 89 -4.25 -4.84 9.14
N GLU A 90 -3.54 -5.97 9.14
CA GLU A 90 -2.35 -6.12 9.96
C GLU A 90 -1.11 -5.49 9.32
N TYR A 91 -0.84 -5.76 8.04
CA TYR A 91 0.27 -5.20 7.24
C TYR A 91 0.19 -5.72 5.80
N ASP A 92 0.86 -5.03 4.88
CA ASP A 92 0.86 -5.36 3.44
C ASP A 92 2.04 -6.26 3.07
N VAL A 93 3.24 -5.99 3.62
CA VAL A 93 4.48 -6.74 3.33
C VAL A 93 5.23 -7.12 4.60
N LEU A 94 5.72 -8.36 4.69
CA LEU A 94 6.66 -8.79 5.74
C LEU A 94 8.08 -8.91 5.17
N TYR A 95 8.94 -7.93 5.46
CA TYR A 95 10.32 -7.92 4.96
C TYR A 95 11.33 -8.02 6.10
N ARG A 96 12.13 -9.09 6.12
CA ARG A 96 13.16 -9.32 7.17
C ARG A 96 12.61 -9.21 8.61
N GLY A 97 11.35 -9.58 8.81
CA GLY A 97 10.66 -9.50 10.10
C GLY A 97 10.02 -8.15 10.42
N TRP A 98 10.13 -7.16 9.53
CA TRP A 98 9.44 -5.88 9.60
C TRP A 98 8.11 -5.96 8.87
N ARG A 99 7.05 -5.53 9.55
CA ARG A 99 5.69 -5.48 8.99
C ARG A 99 5.44 -4.09 8.44
N LEU A 100 5.27 -4.00 7.12
CA LEU A 100 5.22 -2.75 6.38
C LEU A 100 3.85 -2.55 5.77
N ASP A 101 3.36 -1.32 5.82
CA ASP A 101 2.13 -0.89 5.17
C ASP A 101 2.48 0.04 3.98
N ILE A 102 1.87 -0.22 2.83
CA ILE A 102 2.14 0.47 1.57
C ILE A 102 1.04 1.48 1.31
N LYS A 103 1.44 2.75 1.15
CA LYS A 103 0.55 3.85 0.77
C LYS A 103 0.90 4.31 -0.64
N THR A 104 0.09 3.88 -1.61
CA THR A 104 0.17 4.34 -3.00
C THR A 104 -0.70 5.58 -3.19
N GLU A 105 -0.07 6.69 -3.55
CA GLU A 105 -0.71 8.00 -3.68
C GLU A 105 -0.82 8.44 -5.14
N ILE A 106 -1.59 9.51 -5.36
CA ILE A 106 -1.89 10.04 -6.68
C ILE A 106 -1.55 11.52 -6.69
N TYR A 107 -0.69 11.93 -7.62
CA TYR A 107 -0.27 13.32 -7.78
C TYR A 107 -0.77 13.91 -9.11
N PRO A 108 -1.12 15.20 -9.14
CA PRO A 108 -1.37 15.87 -10.41
C PRO A 108 -0.05 16.04 -11.18
N ASP A 109 -0.12 16.08 -12.51
CA ASP A 109 1.04 16.03 -13.40
C ASP A 109 2.06 17.13 -13.10
N GLU A 110 1.61 18.35 -12.77
CA GLU A 110 2.46 19.49 -12.47
C GLU A 110 3.25 19.35 -11.16
N LYS A 111 2.85 18.42 -10.28
CA LYS A 111 3.53 18.15 -9.00
C LYS A 111 4.30 16.84 -8.99
N PHE A 112 4.03 15.94 -9.93
CA PHE A 112 4.54 14.58 -9.96
C PHE A 112 6.06 14.51 -9.77
N GLU A 113 6.84 15.17 -10.64
CA GLU A 113 8.32 15.15 -10.57
C GLU A 113 8.88 15.73 -9.27
N ARG A 114 8.21 16.74 -8.70
CA ARG A 114 8.62 17.33 -7.41
C ARG A 114 8.29 16.40 -6.26
N ALA A 115 7.14 15.73 -6.29
CA ALA A 115 6.70 14.79 -5.28
C ALA A 115 7.65 13.59 -5.17
N ILE A 116 7.94 12.91 -6.29
CA ILE A 116 8.85 11.74 -6.31
C ILE A 116 10.29 12.08 -5.93
N ARG A 117 10.67 13.37 -5.99
CA ARG A 117 11.98 13.87 -5.55
C ARG A 117 11.97 14.44 -4.14
N LYS A 118 10.85 14.35 -3.41
CA LYS A 118 10.67 14.94 -2.06
C LYS A 118 10.95 16.45 -2.02
N LYS A 119 10.64 17.18 -3.10
CA LYS A 119 10.91 18.63 -3.29
C LYS A 119 9.70 19.55 -3.04
N LEU A 120 8.60 19.02 -2.55
CA LEU A 120 7.43 19.81 -2.16
C LEU A 120 7.60 20.23 -0.69
N ASP A 121 7.51 21.53 -0.43
CA ASP A 121 7.59 22.11 0.92
C ASP A 121 6.37 21.71 1.76
N VAL A 122 6.54 21.63 3.08
CA VAL A 122 5.49 21.25 4.04
C VAL A 122 4.20 22.07 3.88
N LYS A 123 4.30 23.34 3.49
CA LYS A 123 3.17 24.26 3.29
C LYS A 123 2.54 24.14 1.90
N GLU A 124 3.09 23.34 1.00
CA GLU A 124 2.50 23.05 -0.31
C GLU A 124 1.56 21.84 -0.23
N THR A 125 0.52 21.79 -1.08
CA THR A 125 -0.27 20.55 -1.22
C THR A 125 0.66 19.42 -1.64
N TYR A 126 0.56 18.27 -0.97
CA TYR A 126 1.48 17.13 -1.11
C TYR A 126 2.92 17.43 -0.58
N GLY A 127 3.07 18.43 0.29
CA GLY A 127 4.28 18.65 1.10
C GLY A 127 4.47 17.63 2.21
N CYS A 128 3.37 16.98 2.59
CA CYS A 128 3.34 15.91 3.57
C CYS A 128 2.71 14.65 2.97
N ARG A 129 3.16 13.51 3.46
CA ARG A 129 2.46 12.23 3.36
C ARG A 129 1.44 12.12 4.49
N LEU A 130 0.30 11.51 4.21
CA LEU A 130 -0.81 11.43 5.15
C LEU A 130 -1.06 9.99 5.56
N ILE A 131 -1.14 9.75 6.87
CA ILE A 131 -1.60 8.48 7.44
C ILE A 131 -2.94 8.73 8.12
N ASN A 132 -4.01 8.16 7.58
CA ASN A 132 -5.36 8.28 8.15
C ASN A 132 -5.37 7.76 9.60
N ILE A 133 -6.02 8.50 10.51
CA ILE A 133 -6.09 8.11 11.93
C ILE A 133 -6.69 6.72 12.14
N ASN A 134 -7.73 6.35 11.40
CA ASN A 134 -8.39 5.05 11.57
C ASN A 134 -7.43 3.93 11.19
N HIS A 135 -6.78 4.04 10.02
CA HIS A 135 -5.76 3.07 9.60
C HIS A 135 -4.57 3.05 10.58
N PHE A 136 -4.13 4.20 11.09
CA PHE A 136 -3.05 4.24 12.06
C PHE A 136 -3.41 3.50 13.35
N LEU A 137 -4.64 3.64 13.84
CA LEU A 137 -5.13 3.00 15.07
C LEU A 137 -5.37 1.50 14.86
N GLU A 138 -6.02 1.12 13.77
CA GLU A 138 -6.28 -0.29 13.39
C GLU A 138 -4.96 -1.06 13.23
N ASN A 139 -3.98 -0.43 12.55
CA ASN A 139 -2.68 -1.04 12.27
C ASN A 139 -1.68 -0.87 13.42
N SER A 140 -2.06 -0.17 14.50
CA SER A 140 -1.10 0.31 15.49
C SER A 140 -0.36 -0.81 16.24
N ALA A 141 -0.97 -1.99 16.37
CA ALA A 141 -0.37 -3.14 17.04
C ALA A 141 0.45 -4.03 16.09
N THR A 142 0.34 -3.82 14.78
CA THR A 142 0.74 -4.80 13.78
C THR A 142 1.74 -4.25 12.76
N VAL A 143 1.73 -2.96 12.47
CA VAL A 143 2.65 -2.31 11.52
C VAL A 143 3.86 -1.71 12.23
N ASP A 144 5.04 -1.93 11.67
CA ASP A 144 6.30 -1.36 12.12
C ASP A 144 6.70 -0.09 11.33
N GLY A 145 6.26 0.03 10.08
CA GLY A 145 6.59 1.17 9.23
C GLY A 145 5.68 1.32 8.01
N TYR A 146 5.72 2.50 7.42
CA TYR A 146 4.91 2.87 6.25
C TYR A 146 5.83 3.19 5.07
N ILE A 147 5.53 2.67 3.89
CA ILE A 147 6.18 3.04 2.63
C ILE A 147 5.22 3.91 1.83
N PHE A 148 5.68 5.09 1.41
CA PHE A 148 4.94 5.97 0.51
C PHE A 148 5.42 5.82 -0.91
N SER A 149 4.47 5.80 -1.85
CA SER A 149 4.74 5.51 -3.25
C SER A 149 3.71 6.16 -4.18
N THR A 150 3.94 6.07 -5.48
CA THR A 150 2.99 6.51 -6.53
C THR A 150 3.13 5.64 -7.76
N LEU A 151 2.14 5.70 -8.65
CA LEU A 151 2.27 5.19 -10.02
C LEU A 151 2.85 6.27 -10.94
N ASP A 152 3.53 5.87 -12.01
CA ASP A 152 4.02 6.78 -13.06
C ASP A 152 2.94 7.31 -14.00
N ASN A 153 1.74 6.77 -13.87
CA ASN A 153 0.52 7.26 -14.50
C ASN A 153 -0.64 7.15 -13.51
N ASN A 154 -1.50 8.17 -13.46
CA ASN A 154 -2.66 8.17 -12.57
C ASN A 154 -3.73 7.14 -12.99
N HIS A 155 -3.71 6.59 -14.20
CA HIS A 155 -4.59 5.48 -14.55
C HIS A 155 -3.90 4.14 -14.24
N PRO A 156 -4.38 3.33 -13.26
CA PRO A 156 -3.68 2.13 -12.83
C PRO A 156 -3.56 1.05 -13.91
N GLY A 157 -4.50 0.99 -14.86
CA GLY A 157 -4.42 0.07 -16.01
C GLY A 157 -3.47 0.49 -17.13
N VAL A 158 -2.89 1.69 -17.04
CA VAL A 158 -1.96 2.23 -18.05
C VAL A 158 -0.56 2.45 -17.46
N ALA A 159 -0.48 2.65 -16.14
CA ALA A 159 0.77 2.74 -15.40
C ALA A 159 1.72 1.59 -15.75
N LYS A 160 3.00 1.93 -15.90
CA LYS A 160 4.08 0.99 -16.24
C LYS A 160 5.04 0.79 -15.09
N ASN A 161 5.15 1.78 -14.21
CA ASN A 161 6.05 1.74 -13.08
C ASN A 161 5.35 2.19 -11.80
N TRP A 162 5.64 1.47 -10.73
CA TRP A 162 5.44 1.91 -9.36
C TRP A 162 6.73 2.56 -8.84
N ILE A 163 6.58 3.67 -8.12
CA ILE A 163 7.68 4.53 -7.69
C ILE A 163 7.61 4.66 -6.17
N PRO A 164 8.48 3.96 -5.43
CA PRO A 164 8.65 4.24 -4.02
C PRO A 164 9.28 5.64 -3.84
N ILE A 165 8.84 6.37 -2.81
CA ILE A 165 9.25 7.77 -2.56
C ILE A 165 10.09 7.87 -1.30
N GLY A 166 9.67 7.16 -0.24
CA GLY A 166 10.33 7.14 1.05
C GLY A 166 9.50 6.35 2.05
N TRP A 167 10.06 6.13 3.24
CA TRP A 167 9.41 5.34 4.27
C TRP A 167 9.65 5.93 5.66
N ILE A 168 8.88 5.45 6.65
CA ILE A 168 9.00 5.91 8.04
C ILE A 168 8.63 4.81 9.02
N TYR A 169 9.30 4.75 10.17
CA TYR A 169 8.85 3.92 11.29
C TYR A 169 7.54 4.43 11.86
N LYS A 170 6.66 3.51 12.24
CA LYS A 170 5.40 3.86 12.90
C LYS A 170 5.63 4.70 14.15
N ASP A 171 6.62 4.35 14.97
CA ASP A 171 6.88 5.04 16.24
C ASP A 171 7.39 6.48 16.07
N ASP A 172 7.89 6.84 14.88
CA ASP A 172 8.32 8.21 14.59
C ASP A 172 7.16 9.09 14.13
N VAL A 173 6.08 8.51 13.61
CA VAL A 173 4.86 9.23 13.18
C VAL A 173 4.34 10.13 14.28
N THR A 174 4.18 9.61 15.50
CA THR A 174 3.67 10.39 16.65
C THR A 174 4.72 11.29 17.29
N LYS A 175 6.01 11.11 16.98
CA LYS A 175 7.06 12.06 17.41
C LYS A 175 7.06 13.29 16.53
N ILE A 176 6.88 13.11 15.23
CA ILE A 176 6.82 14.19 14.24
C ILE A 176 5.48 14.91 14.27
N CYS A 177 4.38 14.17 14.34
CA CYS A 177 3.03 14.68 14.36
C CYS A 177 2.30 14.09 15.59
N PRO A 178 2.38 14.74 16.77
CA PRO A 178 1.81 14.19 18.01
C PRO A 178 0.30 13.96 17.95
N GLU A 179 -0.42 14.80 17.20
CA GLU A 179 -1.87 14.71 17.06
C GLU A 179 -2.30 14.73 15.59
N PRO A 180 -3.27 13.88 15.21
CA PRO A 180 -3.77 13.86 13.84
C PRO A 180 -4.59 15.11 13.53
N MET A 181 -4.33 15.69 12.37
CA MET A 181 -4.83 16.99 11.96
C MET A 181 -6.10 16.85 11.11
N GLY A 182 -7.06 17.79 11.26
CA GLY A 182 -8.22 17.90 10.35
C GLY A 182 -7.95 18.73 9.09
N TRP A 183 -6.77 19.35 9.01
CA TRP A 183 -6.30 20.18 7.92
C TRP A 183 -4.86 19.80 7.59
N SER A 184 -4.51 19.78 6.31
CA SER A 184 -3.11 19.62 5.91
C SER A 184 -2.30 20.84 6.35
N PRO A 185 -0.97 20.71 6.52
CA PRO A 185 -0.10 21.88 6.75
C PRO A 185 -0.13 22.93 5.63
N SER A 186 -0.62 22.56 4.44
CA SER A 186 -0.90 23.50 3.35
C SER A 186 -2.25 24.22 3.45
N GLY A 187 -3.02 24.01 4.51
CA GLY A 187 -4.32 24.64 4.74
C GLY A 187 -5.50 23.99 4.00
N ALA A 188 -5.35 22.79 3.42
CA ALA A 188 -6.47 22.08 2.80
C ALA A 188 -7.22 21.23 3.83
N ARG A 189 -8.56 21.26 3.82
CA ARG A 189 -9.35 20.43 4.74
C ARG A 189 -9.20 18.96 4.37
N LEU A 190 -8.94 18.11 5.37
CA LEU A 190 -8.87 16.68 5.19
C LEU A 190 -10.24 16.04 5.40
N TRP A 191 -10.56 15.03 4.58
CA TRP A 191 -11.81 14.28 4.71
C TRP A 191 -11.88 13.51 6.03
N THR A 192 -10.76 12.90 6.41
CA THR A 192 -10.54 12.26 7.71
C THR A 192 -9.32 12.86 8.36
N LYS A 193 -9.26 12.91 9.70
CA LYS A 193 -8.04 13.33 10.39
C LYS A 193 -6.87 12.43 10.00
N ALA A 194 -5.69 13.00 9.87
CA ALA A 194 -4.50 12.26 9.49
C ALA A 194 -3.25 12.80 10.19
N TYR A 195 -2.29 11.91 10.43
CA TYR A 195 -0.93 12.29 10.75
C TYR A 195 -0.25 12.82 9.49
N ALA A 196 0.31 14.03 9.55
CA ALA A 196 0.96 14.69 8.43
C ALA A 196 2.47 14.61 8.59
N ILE A 197 3.11 13.78 7.76
CA ILE A 197 4.56 13.54 7.79
C ILE A 197 5.22 14.37 6.68
N PRO A 198 6.04 15.38 7.00
CA PRO A 198 6.77 16.16 6.00
C PRO A 198 7.67 15.25 5.14
N ASN A 199 7.79 15.56 3.84
CA ASN A 199 8.66 14.79 2.95
C ASN A 199 10.13 14.73 3.42
N SER A 200 10.59 15.73 4.19
CA SER A 200 11.93 15.79 4.78
C SER A 200 12.18 14.77 5.89
N GLU A 201 11.12 14.24 6.49
CA GLU A 201 11.20 13.25 7.59
C GLU A 201 11.16 11.80 7.07
N LEU A 202 11.01 11.61 5.76
CA LEU A 202 11.02 10.27 5.17
C LEU A 202 12.45 9.78 4.98
N HIS A 203 12.71 8.57 5.48
CA HIS A 203 13.96 7.84 5.26
C HIS A 203 14.17 7.55 3.76
N GLU A 204 15.43 7.43 3.37
CA GLU A 204 15.79 7.01 2.01
C GLU A 204 15.48 5.51 1.81
N LEU A 205 15.19 5.15 0.56
CA LEU A 205 14.80 3.78 0.21
C LEU A 205 15.92 2.76 0.44
N ASP A 206 17.16 3.16 0.16
CA ASP A 206 18.36 2.34 0.38
C ASP A 206 18.50 1.93 1.85
N GLU A 207 18.00 2.75 2.80
CA GLU A 207 17.99 2.39 4.22
C GLU A 207 17.06 1.20 4.49
N LEU A 208 15.92 1.12 3.80
CA LEU A 208 14.97 0.02 3.95
C LEU A 208 15.49 -1.25 3.28
N GLU A 209 16.01 -1.16 2.05
CA GLU A 209 16.56 -2.31 1.33
C GLU A 209 17.66 -3.02 2.15
N ASN A 210 18.45 -2.22 2.86
CA ASN A 210 19.55 -2.66 3.70
C ASN A 210 19.18 -2.83 5.19
N ILE A 211 17.91 -2.71 5.57
CA ILE A 211 17.49 -2.83 6.96
C ILE A 211 17.89 -4.19 7.53
N SER A 212 18.44 -4.19 8.75
CA SER A 212 18.80 -5.43 9.41
C SER A 212 17.54 -6.24 9.76
N LYS A 213 17.69 -7.56 9.85
CA LYS A 213 16.60 -8.43 10.31
C LYS A 213 16.14 -7.96 11.69
N LYS A 214 14.83 -7.82 11.88
CA LYS A 214 14.27 -7.35 13.14
C LYS A 214 14.71 -8.26 14.30
N PRO A 215 15.25 -7.72 15.40
CA PRO A 215 15.59 -8.51 16.58
C PRO A 215 14.34 -9.26 17.07
N ASN A 216 14.45 -10.56 17.31
CA ASN A 216 13.35 -11.44 17.73
C ASN A 216 12.24 -11.66 16.69
N ALA A 217 12.48 -11.45 15.40
CA ALA A 217 11.63 -12.01 14.36
C ALA A 217 11.71 -13.54 14.43
N SER A 218 10.86 -14.15 15.27
CA SER A 218 10.76 -15.61 15.39
C SER A 218 10.55 -16.20 14.00
N GLU A 219 11.22 -17.31 13.69
CA GLU A 219 11.01 -18.08 12.44
C GLU A 219 9.55 -18.54 12.23
N ASN A 220 8.69 -18.35 13.23
CA ASN A 220 7.25 -18.62 13.20
C ASN A 220 6.43 -17.83 12.17
N SER A 221 7.00 -16.85 11.44
CA SER A 221 6.21 -16.15 10.40
C SER A 221 5.91 -17.03 9.18
N ARG A 222 6.74 -18.03 8.88
CA ARG A 222 6.47 -19.03 7.81
C ARG A 222 5.65 -20.22 8.30
N LEU A 223 5.73 -20.58 9.58
CA LEU A 223 5.00 -21.72 10.17
C LEU A 223 3.49 -21.47 10.34
N CYS A 224 3.02 -20.23 10.21
CA CYS A 224 1.58 -19.94 10.20
C CYS A 224 0.87 -20.46 8.93
N THR A 225 1.54 -20.49 7.78
CA THR A 225 0.87 -20.74 6.50
C THR A 225 0.41 -22.21 6.36
N GLU A 226 1.28 -23.18 6.67
CA GLU A 226 0.98 -24.62 6.49
C GLU A 226 -0.09 -25.17 7.45
N GLN A 227 -0.13 -24.69 8.71
CA GLN A 227 -1.16 -25.10 9.67
C GLN A 227 -2.52 -24.42 9.39
N ARG A 228 -2.53 -23.23 8.77
CA ARG A 228 -3.75 -22.46 8.48
C ARG A 228 -4.45 -22.86 7.18
N ILE A 229 -3.70 -23.33 6.15
CA ILE A 229 -4.27 -23.89 4.91
C ILE A 229 -5.26 -25.02 5.21
N LYS A 230 -5.03 -25.80 6.28
CA LYS A 230 -5.93 -26.89 6.70
C LYS A 230 -7.30 -26.43 7.23
N SER A 231 -7.51 -25.12 7.44
CA SER A 231 -8.74 -24.56 7.99
C SER A 231 -9.65 -23.84 6.97
N VAL A 232 -9.18 -23.65 5.74
CA VAL A 232 -9.94 -23.02 4.65
C VAL A 232 -10.52 -24.11 3.75
N ASP A 233 -11.73 -23.89 3.22
CA ASP A 233 -12.36 -24.76 2.22
C ASP A 233 -11.48 -24.83 0.96
N ALA A 234 -10.68 -25.90 0.85
CA ALA A 234 -9.67 -26.08 -0.18
C ALA A 234 -10.22 -25.91 -1.60
N ALA A 235 -11.49 -26.25 -1.84
CA ALA A 235 -12.11 -26.08 -3.16
C ALA A 235 -12.37 -24.62 -3.53
N LYS A 236 -12.71 -23.77 -2.55
CA LYS A 236 -12.84 -22.31 -2.77
C LYS A 236 -11.50 -21.63 -2.94
N TYR A 237 -10.46 -22.19 -2.33
CA TYR A 237 -9.10 -21.71 -2.48
C TYR A 237 -8.56 -21.99 -3.89
N GLU A 238 -8.60 -23.24 -4.33
CA GLU A 238 -8.10 -23.63 -5.67
C GLU A 238 -8.82 -22.86 -6.78
N ALA A 239 -10.14 -22.73 -6.69
CA ALA A 239 -10.92 -21.96 -7.68
C ALA A 239 -10.55 -20.47 -7.72
N LEU A 240 -10.18 -19.87 -6.58
CA LEU A 240 -9.76 -18.47 -6.53
C LEU A 240 -8.32 -18.29 -7.03
N VAL A 241 -7.40 -19.21 -6.71
CA VAL A 241 -6.02 -19.18 -7.22
C VAL A 241 -6.01 -19.34 -8.75
N GLU A 242 -6.80 -20.28 -9.28
CA GLU A 242 -6.99 -20.50 -10.71
C GLU A 242 -7.61 -19.26 -11.38
N GLN A 243 -8.66 -18.67 -10.75
CA GLN A 243 -9.28 -17.45 -11.26
C GLN A 243 -8.32 -16.26 -11.33
N LEU A 244 -7.47 -16.09 -10.31
CA LEU A 244 -6.54 -14.97 -10.20
C LEU A 244 -5.29 -15.11 -11.10
N GLY A 245 -5.13 -16.23 -11.82
CA GLY A 245 -3.97 -16.47 -12.69
C GLY A 245 -2.64 -16.52 -11.93
N ILE A 246 -2.71 -16.84 -10.64
CA ILE A 246 -1.56 -16.96 -9.77
C ILE A 246 -1.12 -18.43 -9.86
N ASP A 247 -0.43 -18.80 -10.94
CA ASP A 247 0.30 -20.07 -11.09
C ASP A 247 1.73 -19.95 -10.52
#